data_AF-A0A257UE46-F1
#
_entry.id   AF-A0A257UE46-F1
#
_cell.length_a   1.000
_cell.length_b   1.000
_cell.length_c   1.000
_cell.angle_alpha   90.00
_cell.angle_beta   90.00
_cell.angle_gamma   90.00
#
_symmetry.space_group_name_H-M   'P 1'
#
loop_
_entity.id
_entity.type
_entity.pdbx_description
1 polymer ?
#
loop_
_entity_poly.entity_id
_entity_poly.type
_entity_poly.pdbx_seq_one_letter_code
_entity_poly.pdbx_strand_id
1 'polypeptide(L)'
;MNQAGLWRTHRMAQLPKTDIEGRQVVETPGICGGSPRIYGTRIPVWGLERARRNGWTDLDLLDNYPSLTQADLEMAWGFVNAHRELIEREIGENEGPV
;
A
#
# COMPACT_ATOMS: atom_id res chain seq x y z
N MET A 1 -0.86 -47.47 3.67
CA MET A 1 -0.83 -46.92 5.05
C MET A 1 0.61 -46.52 5.38
N ASN A 2 0.93 -45.22 5.44
CA ASN A 2 1.94 -44.62 6.34
C ASN A 2 2.07 -43.08 6.18
N GLN A 3 1.67 -42.37 7.25
CA GLN A 3 2.28 -41.22 7.98
C GLN A 3 2.65 -39.86 7.33
N ALA A 4 2.41 -38.81 8.17
CA ALA A 4 2.98 -37.45 8.28
C ALA A 4 2.45 -36.35 7.32
N GLY A 5 2.11 -35.13 7.75
CA GLY A 5 2.16 -34.47 9.05
C GLY A 5 1.66 -33.02 8.94
N LEU A 6 1.16 -32.51 10.08
CA LEU A 6 1.24 -31.11 10.54
C LEU A 6 0.74 -29.97 9.63
N TRP A 7 -0.52 -29.56 9.84
CA TRP A 7 -0.90 -28.14 9.79
C TRP A 7 -1.93 -27.83 10.91
N ARG A 8 -1.52 -27.97 12.17
CA ARG A 8 -2.25 -27.38 13.31
C ARG A 8 -1.79 -25.93 13.46
N THR A 9 -2.72 -25.04 13.80
CA THR A 9 -2.54 -23.62 14.21
C THR A 9 -2.00 -22.65 13.16
N HIS A 10 -2.89 -22.03 12.36
CA HIS A 10 -3.04 -20.56 12.40
C HIS A 10 -4.35 -20.11 11.76
N ARG A 11 -5.10 -19.36 12.55
CA ARG A 11 -6.24 -18.53 12.18
C ARG A 11 -5.85 -17.60 11.03
N MET A 12 -6.09 -18.00 9.79
CA MET A 12 -6.19 -17.05 8.69
C MET A 12 -7.60 -16.47 8.75
N ALA A 13 -7.79 -15.47 9.61
CA ALA A 13 -8.96 -14.61 9.52
C ALA A 13 -8.85 -13.90 8.17
N GLN A 14 -9.52 -14.49 7.19
CA GLN A 14 -9.67 -14.01 5.83
C GLN A 14 -10.23 -12.58 5.92
N LEU A 15 -9.36 -11.57 5.80
CA LEU A 15 -9.83 -10.20 5.60
C LEU A 15 -10.58 -10.18 4.26
N PRO A 16 -11.79 -9.62 4.19
CA PRO A 16 -12.54 -9.57 2.96
C PRO A 16 -11.74 -8.76 1.92
N LYS A 17 -11.34 -9.42 0.82
CA LYS A 17 -10.80 -8.77 -0.38
C LYS A 17 -11.92 -7.96 -1.03
N THR A 18 -12.18 -6.78 -0.51
CA THR A 18 -13.03 -5.74 -1.10
C THR A 18 -12.12 -4.93 -2.02
N ASP A 19 -12.37 -4.67 -3.31
CA ASP A 19 -13.52 -4.87 -4.21
C ASP A 19 -13.00 -5.13 -5.65
N ILE A 20 -13.89 -5.49 -6.58
CA ILE A 20 -13.68 -6.31 -7.80
C ILE A 20 -13.21 -5.57 -9.09
N GLU A 21 -12.38 -4.53 -9.01
CA GLU A 21 -11.94 -3.76 -10.21
C GLU A 21 -10.41 -3.64 -10.42
N GLY A 22 -9.60 -4.57 -9.91
CA GLY A 22 -8.14 -4.57 -10.15
C GLY A 22 -7.37 -3.40 -9.51
N ARG A 23 -8.07 -2.49 -8.82
CA ARG A 23 -7.48 -1.48 -7.96
C ARG A 23 -7.11 -2.17 -6.65
N GLN A 24 -5.83 -2.38 -6.40
CA GLN A 24 -5.32 -2.98 -5.17
C GLN A 24 -4.03 -2.29 -4.71
N VAL A 25 -3.83 -2.11 -3.41
CA VAL A 25 -2.49 -1.85 -2.87
C VAL A 25 -1.76 -3.18 -2.82
N VAL A 26 -0.59 -3.24 -3.46
CA VAL A 26 0.20 -4.46 -3.58
C VAL A 26 1.61 -4.25 -3.06
N GLU A 27 2.09 -5.23 -2.31
CA GLU A 27 3.48 -5.37 -1.90
C GLU A 27 4.14 -6.37 -2.84
N THR A 28 5.27 -6.02 -3.45
CA THR A 28 5.99 -6.94 -4.34
C THR A 28 7.48 -6.88 -4.00
N PRO A 29 8.07 -7.97 -3.48
CA PRO A 29 9.48 -8.00 -3.15
C PRO A 29 10.34 -7.56 -4.35
N GLY A 30 11.25 -6.61 -4.12
CA GLY A 30 12.16 -6.09 -5.16
C GLY A 30 11.58 -4.98 -6.05
N ILE A 31 10.31 -4.58 -5.90
CA ILE A 31 9.75 -3.39 -6.57
C ILE A 31 9.48 -2.32 -5.50
N CYS A 32 9.95 -1.09 -5.75
CA CYS A 32 9.90 0.01 -4.75
C CYS A 32 10.51 -0.40 -3.39
N GLY A 33 11.58 -1.20 -3.38
CA GLY A 33 12.18 -1.69 -2.14
C GLY A 33 11.33 -2.72 -1.37
N GLY A 34 10.19 -3.15 -1.91
CA GLY A 34 9.20 -3.96 -1.21
C GLY A 34 8.02 -3.16 -0.65
N SER A 35 8.06 -1.83 -0.71
CA SER A 35 7.02 -0.96 -0.18
C SER A 35 5.65 -1.19 -0.85
N PRO A 36 4.54 -1.01 -0.09
CA PRO A 36 3.19 -1.01 -0.66
C PRO A 36 3.02 0.08 -1.73
N ARG A 37 2.44 -0.29 -2.87
CA ARG A 37 2.20 0.62 -4.02
C ARG A 37 0.83 0.39 -4.64
N ILE A 38 0.36 1.36 -5.42
CA ILE A 38 -0.85 1.19 -6.24
C ILE A 38 -0.57 0.17 -7.36
N TYR A 39 -1.40 -0.86 -7.48
CA TYR A 39 -1.28 -1.89 -8.52
C TYR A 39 -1.20 -1.29 -9.93
N GLY A 40 -0.38 -1.89 -10.78
CA GLY A 40 -0.15 -1.38 -12.14
C GLY A 40 0.76 -0.14 -12.22
N THR A 41 1.18 0.43 -11.08
CA THR A 41 2.08 1.60 -11.04
C THR A 41 3.37 1.29 -10.28
N ARG A 42 4.33 2.23 -10.37
CA ARG A 42 5.49 2.32 -9.46
C ARG A 42 5.34 3.49 -8.48
N ILE A 43 4.11 3.77 -8.05
CA ILE A 43 3.80 4.88 -7.15
C ILE A 43 3.55 4.29 -5.75
N PRO A 44 4.49 4.45 -4.80
CA PRO A 44 4.35 3.91 -3.46
C PRO A 44 3.32 4.71 -2.64
N VAL A 45 2.57 4.01 -1.78
CA VAL A 45 1.55 4.62 -0.93
C VAL A 45 2.16 5.63 0.06
N TRP A 46 3.36 5.33 0.59
CA TRP A 46 4.06 6.24 1.49
C TRP A 46 4.41 7.58 0.81
N GLY A 47 4.71 7.57 -0.49
CA GLY A 47 5.04 8.78 -1.26
C GLY A 47 3.83 9.68 -1.44
N LEU A 48 2.65 9.08 -1.67
CA LEU A 48 1.38 9.81 -1.75
C LEU A 48 1.03 10.46 -0.40
N GLU A 49 1.11 9.70 0.70
CA GLU A 49 0.84 10.23 2.05
C GLU A 49 1.81 11.35 2.42
N ARG A 50 3.09 11.21 2.07
CA ARG A 50 4.09 12.25 2.26
C ARG A 50 3.75 13.53 1.51
N ALA A 51 3.42 13.43 0.21
CA ALA A 51 3.02 14.58 -0.59
C ALA A 51 1.80 15.29 0.03
N ARG A 52 0.81 14.51 0.47
CA ARG A 52 -0.37 15.02 1.19
C ARG A 52 0.01 15.75 2.49
N ARG A 53 0.94 15.20 3.29
CA ARG A 53 1.48 15.86 4.49
C ARG A 53 2.24 17.15 4.18
N ASN A 54 2.87 17.24 3.00
CA ASN A 54 3.51 18.44 2.49
C ASN A 54 2.53 19.45 1.84
N GLY A 55 1.22 19.23 1.99
CA GLY A 55 0.18 20.16 1.56
C GLY A 55 -0.38 19.91 0.16
N TRP A 56 -0.01 18.82 -0.52
CA TRP A 56 -0.60 18.49 -1.81
C TRP A 56 -2.04 18.03 -1.63
N THR A 57 -2.91 18.51 -2.51
CA THR A 57 -4.30 18.06 -2.59
C THR A 57 -4.41 16.81 -3.46
N ASP A 58 -5.54 16.10 -3.38
CA ASP A 58 -5.84 14.99 -4.28
C ASP A 58 -5.79 15.44 -5.75
N LEU A 59 -6.24 16.67 -6.05
CA LEU A 59 -6.16 17.22 -7.40
C LEU A 59 -4.71 17.41 -7.86
N ASP A 60 -3.84 17.93 -7.01
CA ASP A 60 -2.41 18.07 -7.32
C ASP A 60 -1.78 16.70 -7.59
N LEU A 61 -2.15 15.68 -6.79
CA LEU A 61 -1.68 14.32 -6.99
C LEU A 61 -2.16 13.71 -8.31
N LEU A 62 -3.42 13.91 -8.69
CA LEU A 62 -3.96 13.40 -9.95
C LEU A 62 -3.39 14.14 -11.17
N ASP A 63 -3.11 15.43 -11.05
CA ASP A 63 -2.46 16.22 -12.11
C ASP A 63 -1.00 15.77 -12.34
N ASN A 64 -0.27 15.50 -11.26
CA ASN A 64 1.12 15.05 -11.32
C ASN A 64 1.27 13.55 -11.63
N TYR A 65 0.25 12.73 -11.32
CA TYR A 65 0.22 11.30 -11.60
C TYR A 65 -1.02 10.94 -12.43
N PRO A 66 -1.04 11.22 -13.75
CA PRO A 66 -2.21 11.01 -14.60
C PRO A 66 -2.64 9.54 -14.75
N SER A 67 -1.79 8.60 -14.33
CA SER A 67 -2.13 7.17 -14.27
C SER A 67 -2.98 6.78 -13.06
N LEU A 68 -3.11 7.67 -12.07
CA LEU A 68 -3.94 7.47 -10.89
C LEU A 68 -5.36 7.97 -11.14
N THR A 69 -6.30 7.34 -10.44
CA THR A 69 -7.68 7.80 -10.36
C THR A 69 -8.03 8.19 -8.93
N GLN A 70 -9.12 8.95 -8.74
CA GLN A 70 -9.62 9.29 -7.40
C GLN A 70 -9.84 8.03 -6.54
N ALA A 71 -10.33 6.94 -7.14
CA ALA A 71 -10.54 5.67 -6.44
C ALA A 71 -9.23 5.03 -5.95
N ASP A 72 -8.11 5.22 -6.68
CA ASP A 72 -6.80 4.72 -6.25
C ASP A 72 -6.29 5.51 -5.04
N LEU A 73 -6.54 6.83 -5.00
CA LEU A 73 -6.22 7.67 -3.85
C LEU A 73 -7.05 7.27 -2.62
N GLU A 74 -8.38 7.12 -2.78
CA GLU A 74 -9.27 6.69 -1.69
C GLU A 74 -8.82 5.37 -1.08
N MET A 75 -8.41 4.41 -1.90
CA MET A 75 -7.89 3.14 -1.43
C MET A 75 -6.53 3.28 -0.75
N ALA A 76 -5.61 4.10 -1.29
CA ALA A 76 -4.35 4.42 -0.63
C ALA A 76 -4.61 5.00 0.77
N TRP A 77 -5.53 5.95 0.90
CA TRP A 77 -5.89 6.55 2.19
C TRP A 77 -6.52 5.54 3.15
N GLY A 78 -7.37 4.64 2.65
CA GLY A 78 -7.87 3.50 3.42
C GLY A 78 -6.73 2.61 3.93
N PHE A 79 -5.75 2.30 3.08
CA PHE A 79 -4.58 1.52 3.45
C PHE A 79 -3.70 2.23 4.49
N VAL A 80 -3.42 3.53 4.30
CA VAL A 80 -2.65 4.36 5.24
C VAL A 80 -3.31 4.37 6.61
N ASN A 81 -4.62 4.57 6.67
CA ASN A 81 -5.36 4.58 7.93
C ASN A 81 -5.32 3.23 8.65
N ALA A 82 -5.34 2.13 7.90
CA ALA A 82 -5.24 0.77 8.46
C ALA A 82 -3.80 0.38 8.86
N HIS A 83 -2.78 0.97 8.24
CA HIS A 83 -1.36 0.57 8.39
C HIS A 83 -0.44 1.76 8.71
N ARG A 84 -0.86 2.62 9.64
CA ARG A 84 -0.16 3.88 9.95
C ARG A 84 1.31 3.68 10.34
N GLU A 85 1.61 2.69 11.19
CA GLU A 85 2.97 2.41 11.66
C GLU A 85 3.91 1.99 10.53
N LEU A 86 3.41 1.15 9.60
CA LEU A 86 4.14 0.74 8.41
C LEU A 86 4.48 1.96 7.57
N ILE A 87 3.47 2.78 7.24
CA ILE A 87 3.67 3.96 6.40
C ILE A 87 4.62 4.97 7.05
N GLU A 88 4.54 5.17 8.37
CA GLU A 88 5.45 6.05 9.09
C GLU A 88 6.90 5.57 9.00
N ARG A 89 7.14 4.27 9.17
CA ARG A 89 8.47 3.68 8.99
C ARG A 89 8.98 3.89 7.57
N GLU A 90 8.14 3.61 6.57
CA GLU A 90 8.53 3.76 5.15
C GLU A 90 8.85 5.23 4.82
N ILE A 91 8.09 6.19 5.34
CA ILE A 91 8.40 7.63 5.19
C ILE A 91 9.76 7.92 5.83
N GLY A 92 9.98 7.52 7.09
CA GLY A 92 11.23 7.78 7.80
C GLY A 92 12.47 7.14 7.14
N GLU A 93 12.35 5.92 6.64
CA GLU A 93 13.43 5.21 5.93
C GLU A 93 13.78 5.88 4.59
N ASN A 94 12.79 6.47 3.90
CA ASN A 94 12.99 7.09 2.59
C ASN A 94 13.31 8.59 2.65
N GLU A 95 13.07 9.29 3.75
CA GLU A 95 13.40 10.72 3.88
C GLU A 95 14.89 10.98 4.17
N GLY A 96 15.64 9.98 4.63
CA GLY A 96 17.00 10.16 5.13
C GLY A 96 17.04 11.01 6.41
N PRO A 97 18.08 10.89 7.25
CA PRO A 97 18.22 11.77 8.41
C PRO A 97 18.41 13.21 7.93
N VAL A 98 17.60 14.13 8.45
CA VAL A 98 17.72 15.59 8.26
C VAL A 98 19.07 16.13 8.73
#